data_AF-D5ACA0-F1
#
_entry.id   AF-D5ACA0-F1
#
_cell.length_a   1.000
_cell.length_b   1.000
_cell.length_c   1.000
_cell.angle_alpha   90.00
_cell.angle_beta   90.00
_cell.angle_gamma   90.00
#
_symmetry.space_group_name_H-M   'P 1'
#
loop_
_entity.id
_entity.type
_entity.pdbx_description
1 polymer ?
#
loop_
_entity_poly.entity_id
_entity_poly.type
_entity_poly.pdbx_seq_one_letter_code
_entity_poly.pdbx_strand_id
1 'polypeptide(L)'
;MEEEAQKENRVASTPKPVGRSRKKSALQNVSNLLPPPVTNSLEEELEAVRVRLQKLNMEKEKTDKLLEERDALLKEKEAELQLKAKAQEKLQLELKKLQKLKGFNPVMSFPLGQSLRMSELAKEEEKKKKKKDPNRPKKPSPAYILWCQEQWNQVKSENPNPVFKDMGAILGAKWKTLSAEEKKPYEEKYEAEKEAYLQVVGQERRETEALKLLHDEQKQKTALELLEQYLQYQKDAEGKEKSKRKEKDPSKPKHPVTAFFAFTNERRAALLEENHNVLQIAKILGEEWKNMTKEERAPYEQIAAEAKEKYMGEMELYKQKKAEEASSASKEEEELRKLEREQGLQLLRKKEKNETLKRTMKKKLIQKKQLKEKNSDPNRPKKPPTSFLLFSKETRKKLVQERPGVNNTTINALISLKWKDLGTAEKQKWVDEAAGAMVQYKKEVEEYNKLHVKEQQEEQTHISFEHDEMKLDRSLPVPTTN
;
A
#
# COMPACT_ATOMS: atom_id res chain seq x y z
N MET A 1 -15.26 -53.96 -7.95
CA MET A 1 -14.67 -54.46 -6.70
C MET A 1 -13.81 -53.35 -6.13
N GLU A 2 -14.34 -52.39 -5.35
CA GLU A 2 -15.24 -52.52 -4.16
C GLU A 2 -14.51 -53.30 -3.04
N GLU A 3 -14.54 -52.98 -1.73
CA GLU A 3 -15.21 -51.92 -0.92
C GLU A 3 -14.48 -51.86 0.48
N GLU A 4 -14.68 -50.97 1.47
CA GLU A 4 -15.55 -49.77 1.71
C GLU A 4 -14.77 -48.79 2.65
N ALA A 5 -15.28 -48.49 3.87
CA ALA A 5 -14.70 -47.83 5.06
C ALA A 5 -13.70 -46.67 4.82
N GLN A 6 -14.08 -45.38 4.82
CA GLN A 6 -15.06 -44.64 5.63
C GLN A 6 -14.93 -44.76 7.16
N LYS A 7 -14.28 -43.75 7.76
CA LYS A 7 -14.43 -43.13 9.11
C LYS A 7 -13.10 -42.43 9.48
N GLU A 8 -13.05 -41.27 10.13
CA GLU A 8 -14.11 -40.45 10.71
C GLU A 8 -13.68 -38.96 10.71
N ASN A 9 -14.56 -38.06 10.29
CA ASN A 9 -14.27 -36.62 10.21
C ASN A 9 -14.84 -35.92 11.46
N ARG A 10 -14.01 -35.66 12.49
CA ARG A 10 -14.50 -35.20 13.80
C ARG A 10 -14.35 -33.69 14.01
N VAL A 11 -15.41 -32.97 13.64
CA VAL A 11 -15.62 -31.55 13.97
C VAL A 11 -15.76 -31.37 15.49
N ALA A 12 -14.96 -30.51 16.10
CA ALA A 12 -15.08 -30.14 17.51
C ALA A 12 -16.04 -28.95 17.69
N SER A 13 -17.20 -29.23 18.28
CA SER A 13 -18.28 -28.26 18.52
C SER A 13 -18.00 -27.33 19.71
N THR A 14 -18.50 -26.09 19.67
CA THR A 14 -18.43 -25.13 20.78
C THR A 14 -19.70 -25.16 21.64
N PRO A 15 -19.59 -25.22 22.98
CA PRO A 15 -20.77 -25.20 23.86
C PRO A 15 -21.16 -23.77 24.27
N LYS A 16 -22.45 -23.43 24.08
CA LYS A 16 -23.11 -22.32 24.81
C LYS A 16 -23.60 -22.83 26.18
N PRO A 17 -23.55 -22.03 27.25
CA PRO A 17 -24.40 -22.22 28.42
C PRO A 17 -25.71 -21.42 28.29
N VAL A 18 -26.85 -22.12 28.41
CA VAL A 18 -28.18 -21.50 28.63
C VAL A 18 -28.41 -21.39 30.13
N GLY A 19 -28.93 -20.26 30.61
CA GLY A 19 -29.19 -20.06 32.03
C GLY A 19 -30.49 -20.70 32.53
N ARG A 20 -30.60 -20.92 33.84
CA ARG A 20 -31.89 -21.05 34.54
C ARG A 20 -31.80 -20.60 35.99
N SER A 21 -32.92 -20.14 36.52
CA SER A 21 -32.99 -19.28 37.71
C SER A 21 -33.49 -19.99 38.98
N ARG A 22 -33.24 -19.34 40.13
CA ARG A 22 -33.93 -19.46 41.43
C ARG A 22 -33.76 -20.75 42.25
N LYS A 23 -33.35 -20.57 43.51
CA LYS A 23 -34.22 -20.75 44.68
C LYS A 23 -33.74 -19.90 45.87
N LYS A 24 -34.65 -19.59 46.81
CA LYS A 24 -34.42 -18.81 48.04
C LYS A 24 -34.32 -19.75 49.26
N SER A 25 -33.83 -19.17 50.37
CA SER A 25 -34.11 -19.50 51.78
C SER A 25 -33.75 -20.88 52.34
N ALA A 26 -32.80 -20.88 53.28
CA ALA A 26 -33.08 -21.26 54.67
C ALA A 26 -32.06 -20.56 55.61
N LEU A 27 -32.56 -19.89 56.65
CA LEU A 27 -31.77 -19.46 57.80
C LEU A 27 -31.98 -20.50 58.91
N GLN A 28 -30.92 -21.05 59.51
CA GLN A 28 -30.97 -21.49 60.89
C GLN A 28 -29.59 -21.75 61.52
N ASN A 29 -29.57 -21.60 62.85
CA ASN A 29 -28.53 -21.92 63.82
C ASN A 29 -27.22 -21.13 63.81
N VAL A 30 -27.13 -20.26 64.82
CA VAL A 30 -25.91 -19.71 65.41
C VAL A 30 -25.72 -20.39 66.77
N SER A 31 -24.55 -20.97 67.05
CA SER A 31 -24.04 -21.18 68.42
C SER A 31 -22.56 -21.61 68.42
N ASN A 32 -21.72 -20.68 68.88
CA ASN A 32 -20.40 -20.84 69.53
C ASN A 32 -19.34 -21.81 68.96
N LEU A 33 -18.15 -21.26 68.67
CA LEU A 33 -16.90 -21.50 69.43
C LEU A 33 -15.81 -20.47 69.02
N LEU A 34 -14.82 -20.25 69.90
CA LEU A 34 -13.77 -19.20 69.94
C LEU A 34 -13.08 -18.76 68.61
N PRO A 35 -12.54 -17.52 68.56
CA PRO A 35 -11.71 -17.05 67.45
C PRO A 35 -10.23 -17.51 67.56
N PRO A 36 -9.59 -17.99 66.48
CA PRO A 36 -8.14 -18.09 66.36
C PRO A 36 -7.51 -16.74 65.96
N PRO A 37 -6.19 -16.51 66.19
CA PRO A 37 -5.55 -15.23 65.93
C PRO A 37 -5.40 -14.94 64.43
N VAL A 38 -5.87 -13.77 64.00
CA VAL A 38 -5.77 -13.32 62.59
C VAL A 38 -4.57 -12.37 62.45
N THR A 39 -3.41 -12.92 62.12
CA THR A 39 -2.21 -12.12 61.76
C THR A 39 -1.67 -12.40 60.36
N ASN A 40 -2.04 -13.53 59.74
CA ASN A 40 -1.42 -13.94 58.45
C ASN A 40 -2.06 -13.26 57.21
N SER A 41 -3.35 -12.87 57.27
CA SER A 41 -4.06 -12.29 56.11
C SER A 41 -3.46 -10.97 55.62
N LEU A 42 -3.03 -10.10 56.55
CA LEU A 42 -2.59 -8.74 56.22
C LEU A 42 -1.17 -8.72 55.64
N GLU A 43 -0.30 -9.62 56.10
CA GLU A 43 1.06 -9.76 55.58
C GLU A 43 1.05 -10.46 54.21
N GLU A 44 0.22 -11.51 54.02
CA GLU A 44 -0.02 -12.12 52.71
C GLU A 44 -0.63 -11.14 51.70
N GLU A 45 -1.58 -10.29 52.10
CA GLU A 45 -2.12 -9.22 51.25
C GLU A 45 -1.05 -8.18 50.88
N LEU A 46 -0.17 -7.81 51.82
CA LEU A 46 0.90 -6.85 51.59
C LEU A 46 2.00 -7.43 50.69
N GLU A 47 2.33 -8.70 50.84
CA GLU A 47 3.22 -9.45 49.93
C GLU A 47 2.59 -9.55 48.53
N ALA A 48 1.29 -9.85 48.43
CA ALA A 48 0.57 -9.89 47.16
C ALA A 48 0.53 -8.51 46.47
N VAL A 49 0.42 -7.41 47.23
CA VAL A 49 0.54 -6.04 46.71
C VAL A 49 1.97 -5.75 46.24
N ARG A 50 3.01 -6.17 46.98
CA ARG A 50 4.42 -6.05 46.55
C ARG A 50 4.68 -6.81 45.23
N VAL A 51 4.25 -8.07 45.14
CA VAL A 51 4.38 -8.91 43.94
C VAL A 51 3.60 -8.30 42.76
N ARG A 52 2.41 -7.75 43.01
CA ARG A 52 1.62 -7.06 41.98
C ARG A 52 2.29 -5.78 41.49
N LEU A 53 2.91 -5.00 42.38
CA LEU A 53 3.69 -3.81 42.02
C LEU A 53 4.95 -4.17 41.24
N GLN A 54 5.68 -5.21 41.63
CA GLN A 54 6.81 -5.74 40.87
C GLN A 54 6.37 -6.18 39.46
N LYS A 55 5.25 -6.90 39.35
CA LYS A 55 4.68 -7.30 38.05
C LYS A 55 4.31 -6.09 37.19
N LEU A 56 3.65 -5.08 37.76
CA LEU A 56 3.30 -3.84 37.05
C LEU A 56 4.54 -3.04 36.62
N ASN A 57 5.60 -3.00 37.42
CA ASN A 57 6.87 -2.36 37.04
C ASN A 57 7.54 -3.12 35.89
N MET A 58 7.60 -4.46 35.95
CA MET A 58 8.11 -5.30 34.86
C MET A 58 7.28 -5.20 33.57
N GLU A 59 5.96 -5.03 33.68
CA GLU A 59 5.08 -4.76 32.54
C GLU A 59 5.31 -3.36 31.96
N LYS A 60 5.49 -2.36 32.82
CA LYS A 60 5.83 -0.99 32.41
C LYS A 60 7.19 -0.92 31.70
N GLU A 61 8.23 -1.53 32.25
CA GLU A 61 9.55 -1.59 31.60
C GLU A 61 9.50 -2.30 30.23
N LYS A 62 8.66 -3.33 30.08
CA LYS A 62 8.43 -3.97 28.78
C LYS A 62 7.72 -3.03 27.81
N THR A 63 6.73 -2.26 28.26
CA THR A 63 6.07 -1.27 27.38
C THR A 63 6.98 -0.10 27.02
N ASP A 64 7.82 0.36 27.95
CA ASP A 64 8.76 1.45 27.72
C ASP A 64 9.85 1.02 26.72
N LYS A 65 10.42 -0.19 26.86
CA LYS A 65 11.36 -0.78 25.87
C LYS A 65 10.75 -0.92 24.47
N LEU A 66 9.52 -1.42 24.36
CA LEU A 66 8.81 -1.50 23.08
C LEU A 66 8.56 -0.11 22.44
N LEU A 67 8.46 0.94 23.26
CA LEU A 67 8.26 2.31 22.80
C LEU A 67 9.59 2.91 22.30
N GLU A 68 10.69 2.68 23.03
CA GLU A 68 12.04 3.04 22.59
C GLU A 68 12.45 2.33 21.29
N GLU A 69 12.21 1.01 21.17
CA GLU A 69 12.44 0.24 19.93
C GLU A 69 11.65 0.82 18.76
N ARG A 70 10.38 1.17 18.99
CA ARG A 70 9.51 1.76 17.96
C ARG A 70 9.99 3.14 17.52
N ASP A 71 10.47 3.97 18.43
CA ASP A 71 10.96 5.32 18.12
C ASP A 71 12.37 5.29 17.48
N ALA A 72 13.21 4.31 17.84
CA ALA A 72 14.45 4.01 17.12
C ALA A 72 14.18 3.59 15.67
N LEU A 73 13.21 2.70 15.43
CA LEU A 73 12.77 2.31 14.10
C LEU A 73 12.20 3.48 13.28
N LEU A 74 11.49 4.42 13.91
CA LEU A 74 11.07 5.66 13.24
C LEU A 74 12.27 6.49 12.80
N LYS A 75 13.24 6.72 13.69
CA LYS A 75 14.44 7.52 13.40
C LYS A 75 15.26 6.93 12.25
N GLU A 76 15.39 5.59 12.20
CA GLU A 76 16.01 4.88 11.08
C GLU A 76 15.22 5.05 9.77
N LYS A 77 13.89 4.99 9.80
CA LYS A 77 13.02 5.20 8.63
C LYS A 77 13.04 6.64 8.12
N GLU A 78 13.17 7.62 9.00
CA GLU A 78 13.34 9.03 8.63
C GLU A 78 14.70 9.26 7.94
N ALA A 79 15.78 8.67 8.47
CA ALA A 79 17.09 8.69 7.80
C ALA A 79 17.05 8.01 6.42
N GLU A 80 16.40 6.84 6.32
CA GLU A 80 16.20 6.12 5.05
C GLU A 80 15.44 6.97 4.01
N LEU A 81 14.45 7.77 4.44
CA LEU A 81 13.70 8.69 3.58
C LEU A 81 14.54 9.90 3.15
N GLN A 82 15.35 10.48 4.04
CA GLN A 82 16.25 11.59 3.69
C GLN A 82 17.31 11.17 2.67
N LEU A 83 17.88 9.97 2.79
CA LEU A 83 18.81 9.43 1.80
C LEU A 83 18.15 9.25 0.42
N LYS A 84 16.91 8.76 0.38
CA LYS A 84 16.14 8.64 -0.88
C LYS A 84 15.80 9.98 -1.51
N ALA A 85 15.47 11.00 -0.70
CA ALA A 85 15.23 12.35 -1.20
C ALA A 85 16.49 12.90 -1.88
N LYS A 86 17.66 12.79 -1.23
CA LYS A 86 18.97 13.18 -1.79
C LYS A 86 19.32 12.38 -3.06
N ALA A 87 19.01 11.09 -3.11
CA ALA A 87 19.22 10.27 -4.31
C ALA A 87 18.30 10.67 -5.48
N GLN A 88 17.02 10.96 -5.21
CA GLN A 88 16.08 11.46 -6.22
C GLN A 88 16.48 12.85 -6.74
N GLU A 89 16.98 13.72 -5.87
CA GLU A 89 17.50 15.04 -6.25
C GLU A 89 18.73 14.93 -7.16
N LYS A 90 19.68 14.03 -6.84
CA LYS A 90 20.81 13.70 -7.72
C LYS A 90 20.33 13.17 -9.09
N LEU A 91 19.39 12.23 -9.11
CA LEU A 91 18.83 11.68 -10.35
C LEU A 91 18.14 12.78 -11.20
N GLN A 92 17.41 13.71 -10.58
CA GLN A 92 16.81 14.84 -11.28
C GLN A 92 17.86 15.83 -11.80
N LEU A 93 18.97 16.04 -11.08
CA LEU A 93 20.09 16.85 -11.55
C LEU A 93 20.81 16.18 -12.72
N GLU A 94 21.00 14.86 -12.70
CA GLU A 94 21.54 14.12 -13.85
C GLU A 94 20.60 14.13 -15.04
N LEU A 95 19.30 13.87 -14.86
CA LEU A 95 18.31 14.00 -15.94
C LEU A 95 18.31 15.40 -16.56
N LYS A 96 18.45 16.47 -15.75
CA LYS A 96 18.60 17.85 -16.26
C LYS A 96 19.94 18.10 -16.95
N LYS A 97 21.03 17.44 -16.55
CA LYS A 97 22.33 17.51 -17.26
C LYS A 97 22.25 16.76 -18.59
N LEU A 98 21.65 15.58 -18.62
CA LEU A 98 21.45 14.75 -19.81
C LEU A 98 20.49 15.42 -20.81
N GLN A 99 19.41 16.06 -20.35
CA GLN A 99 18.55 16.88 -21.20
C GLN A 99 19.26 18.13 -21.78
N LYS A 100 20.28 18.65 -21.11
CA LYS A 100 21.13 19.74 -21.63
C LYS A 100 22.21 19.25 -22.60
N LEU A 101 22.63 17.99 -22.49
CA LEU A 101 23.51 17.32 -23.45
C LEU A 101 22.70 16.90 -24.70
N LYS A 102 22.57 17.82 -25.66
CA LYS A 102 22.00 17.55 -26.99
C LYS A 102 22.68 16.32 -27.62
N GLY A 103 21.97 15.19 -27.70
CA GLY A 103 22.50 13.99 -28.36
C GLY A 103 21.65 12.73 -28.23
N PHE A 104 20.97 12.50 -27.11
CA PHE A 104 20.16 11.30 -26.92
C PHE A 104 18.75 11.47 -27.51
N ASN A 105 18.60 11.09 -28.78
CA ASN A 105 17.31 10.90 -29.45
C ASN A 105 17.02 9.39 -29.53
N PRO A 106 16.31 8.77 -28.56
CA PRO A 106 15.97 7.36 -28.65
C PRO A 106 15.08 7.11 -29.86
N VAL A 107 15.41 6.11 -30.68
CA VAL A 107 14.61 5.69 -31.83
C VAL A 107 13.41 4.89 -31.32
N MET A 108 12.43 5.62 -30.78
CA MET A 108 11.16 5.06 -30.37
C MET A 108 10.36 4.71 -31.64
N SER A 109 10.30 3.43 -32.02
CA SER A 109 9.31 2.92 -33.00
C SER A 109 7.88 2.87 -32.42
N PHE A 110 7.64 3.56 -31.31
CA PHE A 110 6.34 3.73 -30.69
C PHE A 110 5.57 4.84 -31.40
N PRO A 111 4.35 4.59 -31.93
CA PRO A 111 3.59 5.64 -32.58
C PRO A 111 3.12 6.62 -31.49
N LEU A 112 3.76 7.78 -31.42
CA LEU A 112 3.48 8.80 -30.38
C LEU A 112 1.99 9.22 -30.39
N GLY A 113 1.38 9.21 -31.58
CA GLY A 113 -0.05 9.43 -31.78
C GLY A 113 -0.97 8.29 -31.30
N GLN A 114 -0.47 7.14 -30.85
CA GLN A 114 -1.29 6.07 -30.26
C GLN A 114 -1.38 6.24 -28.73
N SER A 115 -0.29 6.62 -28.07
CA SER A 115 -0.30 6.92 -26.62
C SER A 115 -1.13 8.18 -26.30
N LEU A 116 -0.99 9.24 -27.10
CA LEU A 116 -1.85 10.43 -26.99
C LEU A 116 -3.32 10.08 -27.19
N ARG A 117 -3.67 9.34 -28.26
CA ARG A 117 -5.04 8.85 -28.49
C ARG A 117 -5.55 7.97 -27.36
N MET A 118 -4.74 7.08 -26.76
CA MET A 118 -5.14 6.31 -25.58
C MET A 118 -5.43 7.21 -24.36
N SER A 119 -4.64 8.27 -24.16
CA SER A 119 -4.86 9.24 -23.08
C SER A 119 -6.09 10.14 -23.31
N GLU A 120 -6.42 10.42 -24.58
CA GLU A 120 -7.60 11.19 -24.98
C GLU A 120 -8.87 10.32 -24.89
N LEU A 121 -8.82 9.07 -25.35
CA LEU A 121 -9.87 8.08 -25.17
C LEU A 121 -10.16 7.83 -23.67
N ALA A 122 -9.13 7.75 -22.82
CA ALA A 122 -9.31 7.64 -21.37
C ALA A 122 -9.99 8.90 -20.76
N LYS A 123 -9.68 10.10 -21.26
CA LYS A 123 -10.35 11.35 -20.86
C LYS A 123 -11.78 11.45 -21.40
N GLU A 124 -12.05 10.92 -22.60
CA GLU A 124 -13.40 10.76 -23.12
C GLU A 124 -14.22 9.78 -22.30
N GLU A 125 -13.64 8.65 -21.89
CA GLU A 125 -14.30 7.72 -20.98
C GLU A 125 -14.64 8.34 -19.63
N GLU A 126 -13.74 9.13 -19.02
CA GLU A 126 -14.07 9.87 -17.79
C GLU A 126 -15.19 10.90 -18.01
N LYS A 127 -15.29 11.52 -19.20
CA LYS A 127 -16.43 12.38 -19.54
C LYS A 127 -17.70 11.58 -19.79
N LYS A 128 -17.64 10.40 -20.43
CA LYS A 128 -18.78 9.50 -20.67
C LYS A 128 -19.35 8.94 -19.37
N LYS A 129 -18.51 8.58 -18.39
CA LYS A 129 -18.88 8.10 -17.03
C LYS A 129 -19.74 9.09 -16.20
N LYS A 130 -19.92 10.34 -16.64
CA LYS A 130 -20.88 11.31 -16.06
C LYS A 130 -22.31 11.16 -16.60
N LYS A 131 -22.51 10.50 -17.73
CA LYS A 131 -23.81 9.95 -18.16
C LYS A 131 -23.85 8.49 -17.70
N LYS A 132 -25.02 8.02 -17.27
CA LYS A 132 -25.16 6.67 -16.69
C LYS A 132 -24.91 5.64 -17.80
N ASP A 133 -23.80 4.89 -17.72
CA ASP A 133 -23.30 4.02 -18.79
C ASP A 133 -24.42 3.07 -19.30
N PRO A 134 -24.78 3.07 -20.59
CA PRO A 134 -25.86 2.24 -21.12
C PRO A 134 -25.65 0.73 -20.91
N ASN A 135 -24.38 0.30 -20.89
CA ASN A 135 -23.98 -1.10 -20.73
C ASN A 135 -23.72 -1.51 -19.27
N ARG A 136 -23.96 -0.62 -18.28
CA ARG A 136 -23.82 -1.00 -16.87
C ARG A 136 -24.92 -2.01 -16.52
N PRO A 137 -24.61 -3.18 -15.94
CA PRO A 137 -25.62 -4.14 -15.53
C PRO A 137 -26.60 -3.48 -14.55
N LYS A 138 -27.89 -3.62 -14.86
CA LYS A 138 -28.98 -3.11 -14.02
C LYS A 138 -29.16 -4.05 -12.83
N LYS A 139 -29.61 -3.50 -11.70
CA LYS A 139 -29.98 -4.32 -10.55
C LYS A 139 -31.24 -5.13 -10.91
N PRO A 140 -31.33 -6.40 -10.51
CA PRO A 140 -32.50 -7.24 -10.76
C PRO A 140 -33.73 -6.72 -10.04
N SER A 141 -34.89 -7.04 -10.58
CA SER A 141 -36.18 -6.53 -10.07
C SER A 141 -36.63 -7.37 -8.87
N PRO A 142 -37.02 -6.78 -7.73
CA PRO A 142 -37.54 -7.54 -6.59
C PRO A 142 -38.75 -8.42 -6.96
N ALA A 143 -38.95 -9.53 -6.24
CA ALA A 143 -40.00 -10.52 -6.50
C ALA A 143 -41.39 -9.93 -6.80
N TYR A 144 -41.83 -8.94 -6.01
CA TYR A 144 -43.10 -8.22 -6.22
C TYR A 144 -43.18 -7.53 -7.60
N ILE A 145 -42.08 -6.94 -8.08
CA ILE A 145 -42.03 -6.25 -9.37
C ILE A 145 -42.03 -7.24 -10.54
N LEU A 146 -41.34 -8.38 -10.41
CA LEU A 146 -41.40 -9.47 -11.38
C LEU A 146 -42.84 -10.01 -11.51
N TRP A 147 -43.48 -10.26 -10.37
CA TRP A 147 -44.89 -10.67 -10.33
C TRP A 147 -45.83 -9.60 -10.90
N CYS A 148 -45.63 -8.33 -10.56
CA CYS A 148 -46.40 -7.22 -11.14
C CYS A 148 -46.27 -7.15 -12.66
N GLN A 149 -45.09 -7.43 -13.23
CA GLN A 149 -44.89 -7.44 -14.68
C GLN A 149 -45.68 -8.56 -15.37
N GLU A 150 -45.70 -9.77 -14.79
CA GLU A 150 -46.47 -10.90 -15.33
C GLU A 150 -47.98 -10.64 -15.22
N GLN A 151 -48.45 -10.13 -14.07
CA GLN A 151 -49.87 -9.86 -13.81
C GLN A 151 -50.39 -8.55 -14.42
N TRP A 152 -49.50 -7.65 -14.86
CA TRP A 152 -49.88 -6.36 -15.46
C TRP A 152 -50.84 -6.53 -16.64
N ASN A 153 -50.50 -7.45 -17.54
CA ASN A 153 -51.29 -7.68 -18.76
C ASN A 153 -52.64 -8.31 -18.44
N GLN A 154 -52.70 -9.20 -17.44
CA GLN A 154 -53.94 -9.83 -16.99
C GLN A 154 -54.89 -8.80 -16.37
N VAL A 155 -54.40 -7.96 -15.45
CA VAL A 155 -55.22 -6.88 -14.85
C VAL A 155 -55.64 -5.85 -15.91
N LYS A 156 -54.80 -5.61 -16.93
CA LYS A 156 -55.10 -4.74 -18.09
C LYS A 156 -56.17 -5.31 -19.03
N SER A 157 -56.25 -6.62 -19.22
CA SER A 157 -57.36 -7.25 -19.94
C SER A 157 -58.65 -7.30 -19.11
N GLU A 158 -58.54 -7.52 -17.79
CA GLU A 158 -59.68 -7.52 -16.85
C GLU A 158 -60.31 -6.12 -16.71
N ASN A 159 -59.53 -5.05 -16.92
CA ASN A 159 -59.98 -3.65 -16.81
C ASN A 159 -59.58 -2.86 -18.07
N PRO A 160 -60.40 -2.86 -19.14
CA PRO A 160 -60.03 -2.24 -20.42
C PRO A 160 -59.92 -0.70 -20.44
N ASN A 161 -60.34 0.01 -19.38
CA ASN A 161 -60.19 1.48 -19.23
C ASN A 161 -59.83 1.88 -17.78
N PRO A 162 -58.57 1.71 -17.31
CA PRO A 162 -58.19 2.00 -15.93
C PRO A 162 -57.15 3.13 -15.81
N VAL A 163 -57.17 3.85 -14.70
CA VAL A 163 -56.07 4.77 -14.34
C VAL A 163 -54.87 3.93 -13.89
N PHE A 164 -53.66 4.27 -14.36
CA PHE A 164 -52.41 3.55 -14.03
C PHE A 164 -52.19 3.32 -12.53
N LYS A 165 -52.68 4.25 -11.70
CA LYS A 165 -52.61 4.22 -10.23
C LYS A 165 -53.48 3.11 -9.62
N ASP A 166 -54.68 2.91 -10.15
CA ASP A 166 -55.63 1.90 -9.69
C ASP A 166 -55.12 0.50 -9.99
N MET A 167 -54.47 0.32 -11.14
CA MET A 167 -53.79 -0.94 -11.51
C MET A 167 -52.69 -1.32 -10.50
N GLY A 168 -51.89 -0.33 -10.08
CA GLY A 168 -50.89 -0.52 -9.03
C GLY A 168 -51.50 -0.87 -7.67
N ALA A 169 -52.65 -0.28 -7.33
CA ALA A 169 -53.37 -0.60 -6.10
C ALA A 169 -54.00 -2.01 -6.13
N ILE A 170 -54.62 -2.39 -7.25
CA ILE A 170 -55.19 -3.73 -7.47
C ILE A 170 -54.10 -4.81 -7.40
N LEU A 171 -52.96 -4.59 -8.06
CA LEU A 171 -51.81 -5.49 -8.00
C LEU A 171 -51.23 -5.56 -6.57
N GLY A 172 -51.06 -4.42 -5.89
CA GLY A 172 -50.60 -4.38 -4.50
C GLY A 172 -51.55 -5.11 -3.52
N ALA A 173 -52.86 -5.07 -3.76
CA ALA A 173 -53.86 -5.82 -3.01
C ALA A 173 -53.79 -7.32 -3.34
N LYS A 174 -53.81 -7.70 -4.63
CA LYS A 174 -53.67 -9.09 -5.10
C LYS A 174 -52.38 -9.74 -4.54
N TRP A 175 -51.24 -9.04 -4.52
CA TRP A 175 -50.00 -9.55 -3.91
C TRP A 175 -50.10 -9.76 -2.40
N LYS A 176 -50.83 -8.92 -1.66
CA LYS A 176 -51.03 -9.11 -0.22
C LYS A 176 -51.89 -10.35 0.07
N THR A 177 -52.87 -10.65 -0.78
CA THR A 177 -53.75 -11.82 -0.64
C THR A 177 -53.14 -13.14 -1.13
N LEU A 178 -52.12 -13.10 -2.01
CA LEU A 178 -51.42 -14.33 -2.45
C LEU A 178 -50.75 -15.07 -1.28
N SER A 179 -50.78 -16.39 -1.34
CA SER A 179 -50.13 -17.28 -0.39
C SER A 179 -48.59 -17.16 -0.43
N ALA A 180 -47.91 -17.70 0.58
CA ALA A 180 -46.45 -17.80 0.57
C ALA A 180 -45.95 -18.72 -0.56
N GLU A 181 -46.75 -19.71 -0.96
CA GLU A 181 -46.41 -20.69 -2.00
C GLU A 181 -46.40 -20.06 -3.39
N GLU A 182 -47.33 -19.16 -3.68
CA GLU A 182 -47.39 -18.41 -4.95
C GLU A 182 -46.31 -17.32 -5.04
N LYS A 183 -45.82 -16.81 -3.90
CA LYS A 183 -44.72 -15.83 -3.83
C LYS A 183 -43.34 -16.48 -4.01
N LYS A 184 -43.17 -17.68 -3.46
CA LYS A 184 -41.93 -18.46 -3.50
C LYS A 184 -41.23 -18.53 -4.87
N PRO A 185 -41.90 -18.85 -6.01
CA PRO A 185 -41.22 -18.89 -7.31
C PRO A 185 -40.70 -17.51 -7.78
N TYR A 186 -41.30 -16.39 -7.33
CA TYR A 186 -40.80 -15.05 -7.64
C TYR A 186 -39.65 -14.61 -6.74
N GLU A 187 -39.62 -15.10 -5.51
CA GLU A 187 -38.49 -14.93 -4.59
C GLU A 187 -37.28 -15.73 -5.09
N GLU A 188 -37.47 -17.00 -5.50
CA GLU A 188 -36.44 -17.83 -6.14
C GLU A 188 -35.93 -17.22 -7.46
N LYS A 189 -36.83 -16.72 -8.34
CA LYS A 189 -36.45 -15.95 -9.56
C LYS A 189 -35.59 -14.73 -9.21
N TYR A 190 -35.96 -13.95 -8.20
CA TYR A 190 -35.22 -12.76 -7.77
C TYR A 190 -33.84 -13.11 -7.20
N GLU A 191 -33.73 -14.17 -6.40
CA GLU A 191 -32.45 -14.62 -5.86
C GLU A 191 -31.50 -15.11 -6.96
N ALA A 192 -31.99 -15.88 -7.93
CA ALA A 192 -31.21 -16.29 -9.10
C ALA A 192 -30.72 -15.08 -9.94
N GLU A 193 -31.59 -14.10 -10.24
CA GLU A 193 -31.20 -12.90 -11.00
C GLU A 193 -30.20 -12.02 -10.21
N LYS A 194 -30.30 -12.00 -8.88
CA LYS A 194 -29.38 -11.33 -7.95
C LYS A 194 -28.02 -12.02 -7.86
N GLU A 195 -27.96 -13.33 -7.86
CA GLU A 195 -26.69 -14.06 -7.91
C GLU A 195 -26.02 -13.87 -9.27
N ALA A 196 -26.76 -13.97 -10.38
CA ALA A 196 -26.25 -13.67 -11.72
C ALA A 196 -25.70 -12.23 -11.81
N TYR A 197 -26.43 -11.24 -11.31
CA TYR A 197 -25.97 -9.84 -11.24
C TYR A 197 -24.66 -9.69 -10.44
N LEU A 198 -24.55 -10.35 -9.29
CA LEU A 198 -23.34 -10.32 -8.46
C LEU A 198 -22.15 -11.00 -9.16
N GLN A 199 -22.39 -12.08 -9.92
CA GLN A 199 -21.36 -12.73 -10.72
C GLN A 199 -20.86 -11.83 -11.85
N VAL A 200 -21.75 -11.18 -12.61
CA VAL A 200 -21.40 -10.25 -13.70
C VAL A 200 -20.60 -9.06 -13.16
N VAL A 201 -21.09 -8.38 -12.11
CA VAL A 201 -20.36 -7.27 -11.47
C VAL A 201 -19.01 -7.74 -10.88
N GLY A 202 -18.93 -9.00 -10.43
CA GLY A 202 -17.70 -9.65 -9.98
C GLY A 202 -16.73 -9.99 -11.12
N GLN A 203 -17.20 -10.22 -12.33
CA GLN A 203 -16.39 -10.39 -13.55
C GLN A 203 -15.88 -9.04 -14.05
N GLU A 204 -16.76 -8.04 -14.26
CA GLU A 204 -16.39 -6.67 -14.66
C GLU A 204 -15.30 -6.07 -13.74
N ARG A 205 -15.43 -6.30 -12.43
CA ARG A 205 -14.45 -5.83 -11.45
C ARG A 205 -13.08 -6.49 -11.64
N ARG A 206 -13.03 -7.78 -11.94
CA ARG A 206 -11.78 -8.52 -12.19
C ARG A 206 -11.16 -8.12 -13.51
N GLU A 207 -11.96 -7.96 -14.56
CA GLU A 207 -11.51 -7.49 -15.88
C GLU A 207 -10.94 -6.07 -15.83
N THR A 208 -11.62 -5.14 -15.15
CA THR A 208 -11.13 -3.76 -14.96
C THR A 208 -9.95 -3.65 -13.98
N GLU A 209 -9.63 -4.70 -13.22
CA GLU A 209 -8.41 -4.82 -12.42
C GLU A 209 -7.28 -5.43 -13.28
N ALA A 210 -7.56 -6.48 -14.05
CA ALA A 210 -6.64 -7.11 -15.00
C ALA A 210 -6.15 -6.13 -16.09
N LEU A 211 -7.05 -5.33 -16.68
CA LEU A 211 -6.68 -4.30 -17.67
C LEU A 211 -5.76 -3.22 -17.10
N LYS A 212 -5.91 -2.88 -15.80
CA LYS A 212 -4.99 -1.93 -15.13
C LYS A 212 -3.62 -2.56 -14.90
N LEU A 213 -3.58 -3.83 -14.47
CA LEU A 213 -2.33 -4.57 -14.31
C LEU A 213 -1.58 -4.67 -15.64
N LEU A 214 -2.26 -5.03 -16.74
CA LEU A 214 -1.71 -5.06 -18.09
C LEU A 214 -1.12 -3.69 -18.49
N HIS A 215 -1.88 -2.61 -18.28
CA HIS A 215 -1.45 -1.26 -18.63
C HIS A 215 -0.25 -0.78 -17.79
N ASP A 216 -0.17 -1.17 -16.52
CA ASP A 216 0.99 -0.86 -15.66
C ASP A 216 2.19 -1.78 -15.94
N GLU A 217 1.98 -3.01 -16.39
CA GLU A 217 3.02 -3.92 -16.89
C GLU A 217 3.63 -3.39 -18.21
N GLN A 218 2.81 -2.92 -19.16
CA GLN A 218 3.27 -2.28 -20.39
C GLN A 218 4.19 -1.08 -20.08
N LYS A 219 3.82 -0.21 -19.13
CA LYS A 219 4.68 0.91 -18.70
C LYS A 219 6.01 0.43 -18.11
N GLN A 220 5.99 -0.64 -17.32
CA GLN A 220 7.21 -1.21 -16.74
C GLN A 220 8.11 -1.78 -17.85
N LYS A 221 7.54 -2.50 -18.83
CA LYS A 221 8.28 -3.02 -19.98
C LYS A 221 8.92 -1.90 -20.80
N THR A 222 8.19 -0.85 -21.14
CA THR A 222 8.76 0.32 -21.86
C THR A 222 9.83 1.05 -21.05
N ALA A 223 9.70 1.13 -19.72
CA ALA A 223 10.72 1.72 -18.85
C ALA A 223 12.00 0.87 -18.78
N LEU A 224 11.87 -0.46 -18.78
CA LEU A 224 13.00 -1.39 -18.84
C LEU A 224 13.70 -1.36 -20.20
N GLU A 225 12.95 -1.33 -21.30
CA GLU A 225 13.48 -1.21 -22.66
C GLU A 225 14.25 0.10 -22.86
N LEU A 226 13.74 1.22 -22.33
CA LEU A 226 14.45 2.50 -22.36
C LEU A 226 15.75 2.47 -21.53
N LEU A 227 15.75 1.76 -20.39
CA LEU A 227 16.95 1.56 -19.57
C LEU A 227 17.98 0.69 -20.29
N GLU A 228 17.53 -0.36 -20.99
CA GLU A 228 18.39 -1.23 -21.81
C GLU A 228 19.03 -0.45 -22.98
N GLN A 229 18.25 0.35 -23.72
CA GLN A 229 18.78 1.25 -24.75
C GLN A 229 19.79 2.27 -24.19
N TYR A 230 19.56 2.78 -22.98
CA TYR A 230 20.50 3.70 -22.32
C TYR A 230 21.80 3.01 -21.89
N LEU A 231 21.73 1.81 -21.31
CA LEU A 231 22.90 1.01 -20.95
C LEU A 231 23.71 0.60 -22.20
N GLN A 232 23.03 0.31 -23.31
CA GLN A 232 23.70 0.04 -24.58
C GLN A 232 24.39 1.30 -25.13
N TYR A 233 23.72 2.46 -25.08
CA TYR A 233 24.32 3.75 -25.46
C TYR A 233 25.56 4.09 -24.61
N GLN A 234 25.54 3.82 -23.31
CA GLN A 234 26.72 3.98 -22.45
C GLN A 234 27.87 3.05 -22.87
N LYS A 235 27.60 1.76 -23.11
CA LYS A 235 28.61 0.80 -23.61
C LYS A 235 29.22 1.24 -24.95
N ASP A 236 28.39 1.74 -25.87
CA ASP A 236 28.84 2.19 -27.19
C ASP A 236 29.64 3.52 -27.10
N ALA A 237 29.33 4.38 -26.12
CA ALA A 237 30.09 5.59 -25.83
C ALA A 237 31.47 5.27 -25.23
N GLU A 238 31.51 4.42 -24.19
CA GLU A 238 32.78 3.94 -23.61
C GLU A 238 33.64 3.17 -24.62
N GLY A 239 33.02 2.35 -25.46
CA GLY A 239 33.71 1.61 -26.52
C GLY A 239 34.38 2.53 -27.55
N LYS A 240 33.78 3.68 -27.85
CA LYS A 240 34.38 4.72 -28.71
C LYS A 240 35.53 5.44 -28.02
N GLU A 241 35.44 5.69 -26.72
CA GLU A 241 36.52 6.33 -25.94
C GLU A 241 37.74 5.40 -25.79
N LYS A 242 37.51 4.13 -25.42
CA LYS A 242 38.53 3.07 -25.30
C LYS A 242 39.23 2.75 -26.63
N SER A 243 38.67 3.13 -27.78
CA SER A 243 39.32 2.91 -29.08
C SER A 243 40.48 3.89 -29.39
N LYS A 244 40.47 5.10 -28.80
CA LYS A 244 41.48 6.14 -29.10
C LYS A 244 42.82 5.96 -28.39
N ARG A 245 42.86 5.18 -27.30
CA ARG A 245 44.09 4.70 -26.66
C ARG A 245 43.87 3.29 -26.12
N LYS A 246 44.21 2.27 -26.92
CA LYS A 246 44.53 0.96 -26.36
C LYS A 246 45.85 1.08 -25.62
N GLU A 247 45.77 1.39 -24.34
CA GLU A 247 46.86 1.18 -23.39
C GLU A 247 47.26 -0.29 -23.49
N LYS A 248 48.51 -0.55 -23.88
CA LYS A 248 48.98 -1.91 -24.14
C LYS A 248 49.21 -2.55 -22.78
N ASP A 249 48.31 -3.45 -22.39
CA ASP A 249 48.33 -4.24 -21.14
C ASP A 249 49.78 -4.39 -20.60
N PRO A 250 50.18 -3.67 -19.54
CA PRO A 250 51.57 -3.71 -19.04
C PRO A 250 52.03 -5.13 -18.66
N SER A 251 51.07 -6.00 -18.31
CA SER A 251 51.26 -7.39 -17.93
C SER A 251 51.31 -8.37 -19.11
N LYS A 252 51.16 -7.92 -20.37
CA LYS A 252 51.27 -8.82 -21.53
C LYS A 252 52.74 -9.15 -21.80
N PRO A 253 53.13 -10.43 -21.86
CA PRO A 253 54.48 -10.83 -22.25
C PRO A 253 54.93 -10.18 -23.56
N LYS A 254 56.20 -9.76 -23.62
CA LYS A 254 56.81 -9.16 -24.82
C LYS A 254 57.27 -10.27 -25.76
N HIS A 255 57.19 -10.02 -27.08
CA HIS A 255 57.62 -10.99 -28.08
C HIS A 255 59.07 -11.47 -27.86
N PRO A 256 59.37 -12.76 -28.14
CA PRO A 256 60.68 -13.33 -27.88
C PRO A 256 61.72 -12.74 -28.82
N VAL A 257 62.97 -12.69 -28.35
CA VAL A 257 64.11 -12.20 -29.12
C VAL A 257 64.46 -13.24 -30.19
N THR A 258 64.46 -12.85 -31.47
CA THR A 258 64.88 -13.70 -32.59
C THR A 258 66.39 -13.81 -32.70
N ALA A 259 66.91 -14.84 -33.38
CA ALA A 259 68.33 -15.17 -33.44
C ALA A 259 69.22 -13.99 -33.90
N PHE A 260 68.79 -13.29 -34.96
CA PHE A 260 69.45 -12.06 -35.40
C PHE A 260 69.48 -10.99 -34.30
N PHE A 261 68.38 -10.78 -33.57
CA PHE A 261 68.35 -9.79 -32.50
C PHE A 261 69.20 -10.17 -31.29
N ALA A 262 69.30 -11.47 -30.94
CA ALA A 262 70.21 -11.96 -29.91
C ALA A 262 71.68 -11.62 -30.28
N PHE A 263 72.08 -11.98 -31.50
CA PHE A 263 73.38 -11.60 -32.07
C PHE A 263 73.59 -10.08 -32.09
N THR A 264 72.61 -9.30 -32.55
CA THR A 264 72.76 -7.83 -32.56
C THR A 264 72.87 -7.26 -31.16
N ASN A 265 72.20 -7.81 -30.15
CA ASN A 265 72.26 -7.25 -28.79
C ASN A 265 73.66 -7.43 -28.19
N GLU A 266 74.30 -8.57 -28.43
CA GLU A 266 75.66 -8.88 -27.99
C GLU A 266 76.70 -8.05 -28.75
N ARG A 267 76.68 -8.09 -30.09
CA ARG A 267 77.64 -7.34 -30.92
C ARG A 267 77.46 -5.82 -30.88
N ARG A 268 76.25 -5.32 -30.68
CA ARG A 268 75.97 -3.87 -30.56
C ARG A 268 76.61 -3.25 -29.33
N ALA A 269 76.81 -4.01 -28.24
CA ALA A 269 77.51 -3.50 -27.07
C ALA A 269 78.96 -3.15 -27.43
N ALA A 270 79.70 -4.10 -28.00
CA ALA A 270 81.08 -3.90 -28.47
C ALA A 270 81.20 -2.76 -29.50
N LEU A 271 80.31 -2.73 -30.51
CA LEU A 271 80.34 -1.68 -31.53
C LEU A 271 79.94 -0.28 -31.00
N LEU A 272 79.25 -0.19 -29.86
CA LEU A 272 78.99 1.09 -29.17
C LEU A 272 80.24 1.61 -28.47
N GLU A 273 81.04 0.74 -27.86
CA GLU A 273 82.30 1.10 -27.18
C GLU A 273 83.34 1.63 -28.18
N GLU A 274 83.33 1.10 -29.41
CA GLU A 274 84.09 1.62 -30.55
C GLU A 274 83.55 2.97 -31.12
N ASN A 275 82.54 3.58 -30.47
CA ASN A 275 81.95 4.89 -30.82
C ASN A 275 81.34 5.00 -32.23
N HIS A 276 80.94 3.89 -32.84
CA HIS A 276 80.25 3.90 -34.14
C HIS A 276 78.83 4.49 -34.04
N ASN A 277 78.39 5.21 -35.09
CA ASN A 277 77.02 5.73 -35.15
C ASN A 277 76.01 4.57 -35.23
N VAL A 278 74.90 4.64 -34.50
CA VAL A 278 73.84 3.61 -34.46
C VAL A 278 73.38 3.13 -35.85
N LEU A 279 73.35 4.03 -36.85
CA LEU A 279 73.00 3.68 -38.24
C LEU A 279 74.12 2.94 -38.99
N GLN A 280 75.38 3.15 -38.62
CA GLN A 280 76.53 2.40 -39.15
C GLN A 280 76.60 1.02 -38.49
N ILE A 281 76.44 0.95 -37.17
CA ILE A 281 76.35 -0.31 -36.40
C ILE A 281 75.29 -1.23 -37.00
N ALA A 282 74.08 -0.72 -37.28
CA ALA A 282 73.01 -1.52 -37.88
C ALA A 282 73.35 -2.10 -39.27
N LYS A 283 74.18 -1.40 -40.07
CA LYS A 283 74.65 -1.91 -41.37
C LYS A 283 75.69 -3.01 -41.20
N ILE A 284 76.71 -2.74 -40.37
CA ILE A 284 77.78 -3.70 -40.04
C ILE A 284 77.18 -5.02 -39.53
N LEU A 285 76.27 -4.95 -38.55
CA LEU A 285 75.59 -6.12 -38.00
C LEU A 285 74.76 -6.90 -39.03
N GLY A 286 74.13 -6.19 -39.99
CA GLY A 286 73.35 -6.82 -41.05
C GLY A 286 74.22 -7.56 -42.07
N GLU A 287 75.37 -7.00 -42.40
CA GLU A 287 76.36 -7.60 -43.30
C GLU A 287 77.10 -8.77 -42.63
N GLU A 288 77.51 -8.60 -41.38
CA GLU A 288 78.15 -9.63 -40.56
C GLU A 288 77.21 -10.84 -40.38
N TRP A 289 75.96 -10.61 -39.95
CA TRP A 289 74.97 -11.69 -39.82
C TRP A 289 74.75 -12.44 -41.14
N LYS A 290 74.67 -11.71 -42.28
CA LYS A 290 74.47 -12.31 -43.60
C LYS A 290 75.65 -13.19 -44.03
N ASN A 291 76.87 -12.83 -43.64
CA ASN A 291 78.09 -13.56 -43.95
C ASN A 291 78.40 -14.71 -42.97
N MET A 292 77.85 -14.69 -41.74
CA MET A 292 78.01 -15.81 -40.79
C MET A 292 77.50 -17.14 -41.35
N THR A 293 78.25 -18.19 -41.07
CA THR A 293 77.91 -19.59 -41.38
C THR A 293 76.75 -20.11 -40.52
N LYS A 294 76.19 -21.28 -40.89
CA LYS A 294 75.14 -21.92 -40.09
C LYS A 294 75.63 -22.34 -38.71
N GLU A 295 76.90 -22.68 -38.56
CA GLU A 295 77.51 -23.11 -37.29
C GLU A 295 77.65 -21.92 -36.33
N GLU A 296 78.06 -20.75 -36.83
CA GLU A 296 78.14 -19.50 -36.05
C GLU A 296 76.74 -18.95 -35.69
N ARG A 297 75.71 -19.22 -36.50
CA ARG A 297 74.32 -18.86 -36.20
C ARG A 297 73.64 -19.82 -35.22
N ALA A 298 74.05 -21.08 -35.17
CA ALA A 298 73.45 -22.12 -34.32
C ALA A 298 73.25 -21.73 -32.84
N PRO A 299 74.22 -21.13 -32.11
CA PRO A 299 74.00 -20.72 -30.72
C PRO A 299 72.90 -19.64 -30.59
N TYR A 300 72.86 -18.68 -31.50
CA TYR A 300 71.83 -17.64 -31.51
C TYR A 300 70.44 -18.18 -31.90
N GLU A 301 70.38 -19.20 -32.76
CA GLU A 301 69.15 -19.92 -33.09
C GLU A 301 68.62 -20.73 -31.89
N GLN A 302 69.50 -21.34 -31.09
CA GLN A 302 69.13 -22.00 -29.83
C GLN A 302 68.60 -21.00 -28.79
N ILE A 303 69.29 -19.88 -28.57
CA ILE A 303 68.85 -18.81 -27.66
C ILE A 303 67.46 -18.28 -28.06
N ALA A 304 67.20 -18.12 -29.37
CA ALA A 304 65.91 -17.69 -29.89
C ALA A 304 64.81 -18.76 -29.74
N ALA A 305 65.14 -20.05 -29.85
CA ALA A 305 64.23 -21.15 -29.59
C ALA A 305 63.81 -21.19 -28.11
N GLU A 306 64.76 -21.14 -27.17
CA GLU A 306 64.47 -21.06 -25.73
C GLU A 306 63.63 -19.83 -25.36
N ALA A 307 63.98 -18.65 -25.91
CA ALA A 307 63.23 -17.43 -25.66
C ALA A 307 61.78 -17.55 -26.17
N LYS A 308 61.58 -18.24 -27.29
CA LYS A 308 60.25 -18.52 -27.84
C LYS A 308 59.45 -19.48 -26.96
N GLU A 309 60.06 -20.54 -26.42
CA GLU A 309 59.38 -21.46 -25.49
C GLU A 309 58.99 -20.77 -24.18
N LYS A 310 59.90 -19.99 -23.58
CA LYS A 310 59.63 -19.16 -22.40
C LYS A 310 58.44 -18.21 -22.66
N TYR A 311 58.44 -17.50 -23.79
CA TYR A 311 57.32 -16.64 -24.20
C TYR A 311 56.00 -17.40 -24.42
N MET A 312 56.02 -18.62 -24.98
CA MET A 312 54.81 -19.41 -25.16
C MET A 312 54.20 -19.80 -23.80
N GLY A 313 55.02 -20.28 -22.86
CA GLY A 313 54.58 -20.58 -21.49
C GLY A 313 54.03 -19.35 -20.75
N GLU A 314 54.74 -18.22 -20.80
CA GLU A 314 54.27 -16.95 -20.23
C GLU A 314 52.94 -16.48 -20.87
N MET A 315 52.79 -16.63 -22.19
CA MET A 315 51.56 -16.28 -22.91
C MET A 315 50.39 -17.20 -22.58
N GLU A 316 50.62 -18.47 -22.27
CA GLU A 316 49.58 -19.41 -21.82
C GLU A 316 49.12 -19.08 -20.41
N LEU A 317 50.06 -18.83 -19.49
CA LEU A 317 49.74 -18.33 -18.14
C LEU A 317 48.99 -16.99 -18.18
N TYR A 318 49.40 -16.06 -19.06
CA TYR A 318 48.71 -14.80 -19.28
C TYR A 318 47.27 -15.00 -19.81
N LYS A 319 47.07 -15.91 -20.77
CA LYS A 319 45.73 -16.25 -21.28
C LYS A 319 44.84 -16.87 -20.19
N GLN A 320 45.38 -17.82 -19.41
CA GLN A 320 44.64 -18.49 -18.34
C GLN A 320 44.22 -17.48 -17.27
N LYS A 321 45.16 -16.68 -16.75
CA LYS A 321 44.88 -15.63 -15.76
C LYS A 321 43.85 -14.61 -16.25
N LYS A 322 43.96 -14.17 -17.51
CA LYS A 322 43.00 -13.21 -18.11
C LYS A 322 41.61 -13.81 -18.34
N ALA A 323 41.51 -15.12 -18.58
CA ALA A 323 40.22 -15.83 -18.66
C ALA A 323 39.58 -16.03 -17.27
N GLU A 324 40.38 -16.31 -16.26
CA GLU A 324 39.94 -16.43 -14.86
C GLU A 324 39.46 -15.07 -14.32
N GLU A 325 40.23 -13.99 -14.55
CA GLU A 325 39.89 -12.61 -14.18
C GLU A 325 38.61 -12.11 -14.91
N ALA A 326 38.41 -12.50 -16.16
CA ALA A 326 37.15 -12.25 -16.87
C ALA A 326 35.97 -13.07 -16.30
N SER A 327 36.21 -14.29 -15.82
CA SER A 327 35.19 -15.13 -15.19
C SER A 327 34.79 -14.62 -13.80
N SER A 328 35.73 -14.18 -12.98
CA SER A 328 35.45 -13.57 -11.67
C SER A 328 34.72 -12.24 -11.84
N ALA A 329 35.19 -11.34 -12.71
CA ALA A 329 34.51 -10.07 -12.99
C ALA A 329 33.06 -10.27 -13.49
N SER A 330 32.81 -11.27 -14.34
CA SER A 330 31.46 -11.62 -14.80
C SER A 330 30.55 -12.09 -13.65
N LYS A 331 31.08 -12.91 -12.72
CA LYS A 331 30.33 -13.37 -11.54
C LYS A 331 30.03 -12.21 -10.57
N GLU A 332 31.00 -11.32 -10.35
CA GLU A 332 30.82 -10.13 -9.52
C GLU A 332 29.78 -9.16 -10.11
N GLU A 333 29.76 -8.94 -11.43
CA GLU A 333 28.71 -8.13 -12.08
C GLU A 333 27.32 -8.79 -11.96
N GLU A 334 27.23 -10.13 -12.06
CA GLU A 334 25.97 -10.85 -11.89
C GLU A 334 25.41 -10.75 -10.45
N GLU A 335 26.27 -10.91 -9.44
CA GLU A 335 25.89 -10.76 -8.03
C GLU A 335 25.50 -9.32 -7.68
N LEU A 336 26.21 -8.32 -8.20
CA LEU A 336 25.82 -6.90 -8.06
C LEU A 336 24.42 -6.66 -8.68
N ARG A 337 24.15 -7.22 -9.87
CA ARG A 337 22.81 -7.15 -10.51
C ARG A 337 21.73 -7.90 -9.73
N LYS A 338 22.06 -8.96 -8.97
CA LYS A 338 21.11 -9.62 -8.05
C LYS A 338 20.81 -8.71 -6.85
N LEU A 339 21.84 -8.11 -6.26
CA LEU A 339 21.72 -7.20 -5.12
C LEU A 339 20.86 -5.96 -5.47
N GLU A 340 21.09 -5.33 -6.62
CA GLU A 340 20.28 -4.19 -7.09
C GLU A 340 18.81 -4.57 -7.31
N ARG A 341 18.54 -5.75 -7.90
CA ARG A 341 17.16 -6.26 -8.06
C ARG A 341 16.50 -6.49 -6.71
N GLU A 342 17.21 -7.07 -5.74
CA GLU A 342 16.65 -7.30 -4.41
C GLU A 342 16.35 -5.98 -3.69
N GLN A 343 17.27 -5.02 -3.72
CA GLN A 343 17.04 -3.67 -3.19
C GLN A 343 15.84 -3.00 -3.86
N GLY A 344 15.70 -3.12 -5.19
CA GLY A 344 14.54 -2.65 -5.94
C GLY A 344 13.21 -3.26 -5.47
N LEU A 345 13.17 -4.58 -5.26
CA LEU A 345 12.00 -5.30 -4.74
C LEU A 345 11.66 -4.90 -3.29
N GLN A 346 12.67 -4.70 -2.44
CA GLN A 346 12.47 -4.19 -1.08
C GLN A 346 11.89 -2.76 -1.09
N LEU A 347 12.35 -1.89 -2.00
CA LEU A 347 11.79 -0.55 -2.19
C LEU A 347 10.34 -0.60 -2.69
N LEU A 348 10.00 -1.52 -3.60
CA LEU A 348 8.64 -1.73 -4.09
C LEU A 348 7.70 -2.15 -2.94
N ARG A 349 8.08 -3.17 -2.16
CA ARG A 349 7.33 -3.62 -0.96
C ARG A 349 7.16 -2.49 0.06
N LYS A 350 8.17 -1.63 0.27
CA LYS A 350 8.08 -0.44 1.14
C LYS A 350 7.13 0.62 0.58
N LYS A 351 7.06 0.79 -0.75
CA LYS A 351 6.12 1.72 -1.43
C LYS A 351 4.68 1.23 -1.33
N GLU A 352 4.42 -0.06 -1.53
CA GLU A 352 3.10 -0.69 -1.38
C GLU A 352 2.56 -0.57 0.05
N LYS A 353 3.40 -0.86 1.06
CA LYS A 353 3.06 -0.65 2.48
C LYS A 353 2.73 0.82 2.79
N ASN A 354 3.43 1.77 2.18
CA ASN A 354 3.10 3.20 2.32
C ASN A 354 1.79 3.58 1.62
N GLU A 355 1.49 3.04 0.45
CA GLU A 355 0.23 3.31 -0.25
C GLU A 355 -0.98 2.69 0.47
N THR A 356 -0.87 1.49 1.06
CA THR A 356 -1.93 0.93 1.90
C THR A 356 -2.13 1.74 3.19
N LEU A 357 -1.05 2.24 3.81
CA LEU A 357 -1.12 3.21 4.92
C LEU A 357 -1.81 4.52 4.51
N LYS A 358 -1.45 5.15 3.38
CA LYS A 358 -2.15 6.35 2.88
C LYS A 358 -3.63 6.08 2.61
N ARG A 359 -3.97 4.95 1.99
CA ARG A 359 -5.36 4.55 1.71
C ARG A 359 -6.17 4.35 2.99
N THR A 360 -5.61 3.69 4.01
CA THR A 360 -6.27 3.49 5.32
C THR A 360 -6.42 4.80 6.09
N MET A 361 -5.39 5.66 6.10
CA MET A 361 -5.49 7.00 6.68
C MET A 361 -6.54 7.86 5.98
N LYS A 362 -6.59 7.86 4.64
CA LYS A 362 -7.62 8.57 3.85
C LYS A 362 -9.02 8.05 4.16
N LYS A 363 -9.21 6.73 4.30
CA LYS A 363 -10.49 6.14 4.77
C LYS A 363 -10.87 6.63 6.16
N LYS A 364 -9.96 6.61 7.15
CA LYS A 364 -10.21 7.15 8.50
C LYS A 364 -10.58 8.64 8.48
N LEU A 365 -9.94 9.44 7.62
CA LEU A 365 -10.22 10.86 7.44
C LEU A 365 -11.61 11.11 6.84
N ILE A 366 -12.01 10.34 5.82
CA ILE A 366 -13.36 10.40 5.23
C ILE A 366 -14.40 9.97 6.26
N GLN A 367 -14.18 8.87 6.98
CA GLN A 367 -15.09 8.39 8.03
C GLN A 367 -15.25 9.42 9.16
N LYS A 368 -14.16 10.12 9.54
CA LYS A 368 -14.19 11.23 10.50
C LYS A 368 -14.92 12.48 9.96
N LYS A 369 -14.88 12.76 8.65
CA LYS A 369 -15.69 13.82 8.02
C LYS A 369 -17.17 13.45 8.01
N GLN A 370 -17.52 12.23 7.59
CA GLN A 370 -18.91 11.74 7.59
C GLN A 370 -19.50 11.70 9.02
N LEU A 371 -18.70 11.34 10.03
CA LEU A 371 -19.09 11.43 11.45
C LEU A 371 -19.30 12.89 11.91
N LYS A 372 -18.56 13.85 11.36
CA LYS A 372 -18.79 15.28 11.63
C LYS A 372 -20.06 15.78 10.95
N GLU A 373 -20.27 15.46 9.67
CA GLU A 373 -21.48 15.85 8.92
C GLU A 373 -22.75 15.26 9.56
N LYS A 374 -22.75 13.98 9.94
CA LYS A 374 -23.85 13.36 10.72
C LYS A 374 -24.02 13.90 12.16
N ASN A 375 -23.05 14.66 12.66
CA ASN A 375 -23.13 15.38 13.93
C ASN A 375 -23.29 16.90 13.71
N SER A 376 -23.54 17.34 12.46
CA SER A 376 -23.67 18.75 12.08
C SER A 376 -25.11 19.21 11.89
N ASP A 377 -26.09 18.33 12.14
CA ASP A 377 -27.49 18.72 12.29
C ASP A 377 -27.61 19.77 13.41
N PRO A 378 -28.09 20.99 13.12
CA PRO A 378 -28.23 22.06 14.11
C PRO A 378 -29.18 21.71 15.27
N ASN A 379 -30.20 20.89 15.02
CA ASN A 379 -31.29 20.58 15.95
C ASN A 379 -31.02 19.33 16.80
N ARG A 380 -29.94 18.60 16.54
CA ARG A 380 -29.61 17.40 17.30
C ARG A 380 -29.15 17.75 18.73
N PRO A 381 -29.79 17.19 19.78
CA PRO A 381 -29.39 17.44 21.16
C PRO A 381 -27.92 17.12 21.41
N LYS A 382 -27.25 17.95 22.22
CA LYS A 382 -25.81 17.84 22.51
C LYS A 382 -25.59 17.23 23.89
N LYS A 383 -24.66 16.28 23.98
CA LYS A 383 -24.31 15.64 25.25
C LYS A 383 -23.94 16.70 26.30
N PRO A 384 -24.55 16.67 27.49
CA PRO A 384 -24.28 17.65 28.53
C PRO A 384 -22.87 17.46 29.11
N PRO A 385 -22.28 18.51 29.69
CA PRO A 385 -20.98 18.42 30.37
C PRO A 385 -21.03 17.42 31.52
N THR A 386 -19.97 16.63 31.68
CA THR A 386 -19.79 15.74 32.83
C THR A 386 -19.49 16.54 34.11
N SER A 387 -19.55 15.89 35.27
CA SER A 387 -19.32 16.52 36.58
C SER A 387 -18.03 17.35 36.66
N PHE A 388 -16.92 16.80 36.15
CA PHE A 388 -15.65 17.53 36.05
C PHE A 388 -15.73 18.73 35.10
N LEU A 389 -16.47 18.65 33.99
CA LEU A 389 -16.61 19.78 33.05
C LEU A 389 -17.51 20.90 33.62
N LEU A 390 -18.56 20.57 34.37
CA LEU A 390 -19.37 21.55 35.11
C LEU A 390 -18.51 22.30 36.12
N PHE A 391 -17.83 21.57 37.00
CA PHE A 391 -16.86 22.12 37.95
C PHE A 391 -15.78 22.95 37.26
N SER A 392 -15.21 22.45 36.16
CA SER A 392 -14.18 23.13 35.38
C SER A 392 -14.69 24.43 34.78
N LYS A 393 -15.95 24.52 34.36
CA LYS A 393 -16.55 25.74 33.82
C LYS A 393 -16.63 26.82 34.90
N GLU A 394 -17.11 26.49 36.09
CA GLU A 394 -17.19 27.45 37.21
C GLU A 394 -15.82 27.85 37.75
N THR A 395 -14.94 26.90 38.02
CA THR A 395 -13.60 27.20 38.54
C THR A 395 -12.72 27.91 37.54
N ARG A 396 -12.89 27.67 36.23
CA ARG A 396 -12.29 28.52 35.19
C ARG A 396 -12.79 29.95 35.27
N LYS A 397 -14.11 30.16 35.44
CA LYS A 397 -14.68 31.51 35.57
C LYS A 397 -14.06 32.25 36.76
N LYS A 398 -13.99 31.60 37.93
CA LYS A 398 -13.35 32.16 39.14
C LYS A 398 -11.85 32.44 38.93
N LEU A 399 -11.08 31.48 38.43
CA LEU A 399 -9.63 31.63 38.21
C LEU A 399 -9.27 32.67 37.15
N VAL A 400 -10.08 32.84 36.09
CA VAL A 400 -9.90 33.91 35.08
C VAL A 400 -10.20 35.29 35.67
N GLN A 401 -11.18 35.39 36.57
CA GLN A 401 -11.51 36.64 37.27
C GLN A 401 -10.45 36.99 38.35
N GLU A 402 -9.98 35.99 39.11
CA GLU A 402 -8.92 36.14 40.11
C GLU A 402 -7.55 36.47 39.50
N ARG A 403 -7.27 35.98 38.27
CA ARG A 403 -5.97 36.13 37.60
C ARG A 403 -6.12 36.44 36.10
N PRO A 404 -6.54 37.66 35.73
CA PRO A 404 -6.56 38.09 34.33
C PRO A 404 -5.15 38.01 33.73
N GLY A 405 -5.04 37.45 32.52
CA GLY A 405 -3.78 37.30 31.78
C GLY A 405 -3.05 35.97 31.94
N VAL A 406 -3.49 35.06 32.83
CA VAL A 406 -2.88 33.73 32.96
C VAL A 406 -3.28 32.81 31.78
N ASN A 407 -2.31 32.08 31.23
CA ASN A 407 -2.52 31.16 30.11
C ASN A 407 -3.54 30.05 30.47
N ASN A 408 -4.45 29.76 29.54
CA ASN A 408 -5.45 28.68 29.64
C ASN A 408 -4.86 27.32 30.04
N THR A 409 -3.64 26.99 29.60
CA THR A 409 -2.96 25.74 30.00
C THR A 409 -2.72 25.69 31.51
N THR A 410 -2.24 26.79 32.10
CA THR A 410 -2.00 26.94 33.54
C THR A 410 -3.31 26.91 34.32
N ILE A 411 -4.35 27.60 33.82
CA ILE A 411 -5.69 27.57 34.44
C ILE A 411 -6.27 26.15 34.43
N ASN A 412 -6.11 25.40 33.33
CA ASN A 412 -6.55 24.00 33.25
C ASN A 412 -5.82 23.09 34.25
N ALA A 413 -4.52 23.31 34.48
CA ALA A 413 -3.75 22.59 35.49
C ALA A 413 -4.26 22.90 36.91
N LEU A 414 -4.48 24.18 37.25
CA LEU A 414 -5.03 24.60 38.55
C LEU A 414 -6.44 24.04 38.81
N ILE A 415 -7.30 23.98 37.79
CA ILE A 415 -8.62 23.33 37.88
C ILE A 415 -8.48 21.84 38.17
N SER A 416 -7.54 21.17 37.48
CA SER A 416 -7.32 19.73 37.66
C SER A 416 -6.75 19.39 39.05
N LEU A 417 -5.98 20.30 39.65
CA LEU A 417 -5.55 20.23 41.05
C LEU A 417 -6.73 20.44 42.01
N LYS A 418 -7.46 21.57 41.89
CA LYS A 418 -8.66 21.83 42.72
C LYS A 418 -9.71 20.70 42.64
N TRP A 419 -9.82 20.00 41.51
CA TRP A 419 -10.68 18.80 41.40
C TRP A 419 -10.14 17.56 42.12
N LYS A 420 -8.82 17.39 42.23
CA LYS A 420 -8.25 16.30 43.04
C LYS A 420 -8.51 16.57 44.52
N ASP A 421 -8.20 17.78 44.97
CA ASP A 421 -8.26 18.22 46.37
C ASP A 421 -9.70 18.25 46.93
N LEU A 422 -10.71 18.40 46.07
CA LEU A 422 -12.12 18.32 46.45
C LEU A 422 -12.51 17.00 47.13
N GLY A 423 -13.22 17.08 48.27
CA GLY A 423 -13.80 15.92 48.95
C GLY A 423 -14.88 15.20 48.13
N THR A 424 -15.19 13.95 48.49
CA THR A 424 -16.25 13.15 47.86
C THR A 424 -17.63 13.80 47.97
N ALA A 425 -17.96 14.38 49.13
CA ALA A 425 -19.22 15.10 49.35
C ALA A 425 -19.39 16.32 48.43
N GLU A 426 -18.32 17.11 48.22
CA GLU A 426 -18.38 18.28 47.35
C GLU A 426 -18.37 17.90 45.86
N LYS A 427 -17.71 16.78 45.51
CA LYS A 427 -17.83 16.15 44.18
C LYS A 427 -19.25 15.66 43.90
N GLN A 428 -19.99 15.19 44.92
CA GLN A 428 -21.33 14.63 44.75
C GLN A 428 -22.30 15.63 44.11
N LYS A 429 -22.28 16.91 44.53
CA LYS A 429 -23.08 17.98 43.90
C LYS A 429 -22.90 18.01 42.38
N TRP A 430 -21.65 17.96 41.90
CA TRP A 430 -21.33 17.96 40.47
C TRP A 430 -21.71 16.67 39.75
N VAL A 431 -21.69 15.54 40.46
CA VAL A 431 -22.14 14.24 39.95
C VAL A 431 -23.66 14.23 39.78
N ASP A 432 -24.41 14.71 40.76
CA ASP A 432 -25.87 14.78 40.72
C ASP A 432 -26.37 15.76 39.65
N GLU A 433 -25.74 16.93 39.54
CA GLU A 433 -26.04 17.93 38.50
C GLU A 433 -25.77 17.37 37.08
N ALA A 434 -24.64 16.69 36.90
CA ALA A 434 -24.32 16.01 35.63
C ALA A 434 -25.26 14.83 35.34
N ALA A 435 -25.70 14.10 36.36
CA ALA A 435 -26.66 13.00 36.21
C ALA A 435 -28.04 13.53 35.80
N GLY A 436 -28.52 14.61 36.44
CA GLY A 436 -29.76 15.30 36.07
C GLY A 436 -29.74 15.81 34.63
N ALA A 437 -28.67 16.50 34.24
CA ALA A 437 -28.49 16.96 32.86
C ALA A 437 -28.44 15.78 31.85
N MET A 438 -27.78 14.67 32.21
CA MET A 438 -27.76 13.46 31.37
C MET A 438 -29.14 12.78 31.24
N VAL A 439 -30.03 12.91 32.23
CA VAL A 439 -31.42 12.44 32.13
C VAL A 439 -32.25 13.35 31.23
N GLN A 440 -32.09 14.67 31.33
CA GLN A 440 -32.74 15.63 30.41
C GLN A 440 -32.32 15.38 28.97
N TYR A 441 -31.02 15.28 28.70
CA TYR A 441 -30.48 14.95 27.37
C TYR A 441 -31.00 13.63 26.80
N LYS A 442 -31.22 12.60 27.62
CA LYS A 442 -31.82 11.34 27.15
C LYS A 442 -33.26 11.56 26.65
N LYS A 443 -34.07 12.32 27.39
CA LYS A 443 -35.44 12.68 26.98
C LYS A 443 -35.43 13.50 25.69
N GLU A 444 -34.60 14.53 25.60
CA GLU A 444 -34.42 15.34 24.40
C GLU A 444 -34.01 14.50 23.17
N VAL A 445 -33.10 13.53 23.34
CA VAL A 445 -32.71 12.62 22.25
C VAL A 445 -33.84 11.68 21.86
N GLU A 446 -34.62 11.17 22.81
CA GLU A 446 -35.79 10.33 22.52
C GLU A 446 -36.90 11.12 21.78
N GLU A 447 -37.11 12.38 22.13
CA GLU A 447 -38.04 13.29 21.46
C GLU A 447 -37.55 13.69 20.07
N TYR A 448 -36.29 14.11 19.93
CA TYR A 448 -35.66 14.38 18.63
C TYR A 448 -35.72 13.16 17.70
N ASN A 449 -35.46 11.95 18.21
CA ASN A 449 -35.57 10.72 17.40
C ASN A 449 -37.03 10.46 16.94
N LYS A 450 -38.03 10.72 17.79
CA LYS A 450 -39.45 10.59 17.42
C LYS A 450 -39.85 11.62 16.36
N LEU A 451 -39.45 12.87 16.54
CA LEU A 451 -39.71 13.96 15.60
C LEU A 451 -39.05 13.69 14.25
N HIS A 452 -37.78 13.29 14.23
CA HIS A 452 -37.04 13.05 12.99
C HIS A 452 -37.58 11.83 12.20
N VAL A 453 -38.09 10.80 12.88
CA VAL A 453 -38.80 9.68 12.22
C VAL A 453 -40.13 10.15 11.61
N LYS A 454 -40.86 11.03 12.31
CA LYS A 454 -42.12 11.60 11.82
C LYS A 454 -41.89 12.52 10.63
N GLU A 455 -40.90 13.39 10.70
CA GLU A 455 -40.47 14.31 9.63
C GLU A 455 -40.07 13.53 8.36
N GLN A 456 -39.28 12.46 8.48
CA GLN A 456 -38.95 11.58 7.34
C GLN A 456 -40.15 10.83 6.74
N GLN A 457 -41.19 10.56 7.53
CA GLN A 457 -42.44 9.99 7.02
C GLN A 457 -43.29 11.05 6.32
N GLU A 458 -43.37 12.26 6.90
CA GLU A 458 -44.10 13.39 6.33
C GLU A 458 -43.46 13.86 5.01
N GLU A 459 -42.13 13.96 4.92
CA GLU A 459 -41.40 14.20 3.67
C GLU A 459 -41.67 13.12 2.62
N GLN A 460 -41.69 11.84 2.99
CA GLN A 460 -42.02 10.75 2.06
C GLN A 460 -43.46 10.85 1.54
N THR A 461 -44.41 11.25 2.39
CA THR A 461 -45.79 11.50 1.95
C THR A 461 -45.91 12.76 1.09
N HIS A 462 -45.18 13.83 1.39
CA HIS A 462 -45.19 15.09 0.61
C HIS A 462 -44.60 14.88 -0.78
N ILE A 463 -43.46 14.19 -0.89
CA ILE A 463 -42.84 13.81 -2.17
C ILE A 463 -43.80 12.91 -2.98
N SER A 464 -44.59 12.05 -2.33
CA SER A 464 -45.60 11.25 -3.03
C SER A 464 -46.76 12.11 -3.56
N PHE A 465 -47.18 13.14 -2.81
CA PHE A 465 -48.24 14.07 -3.19
C PHE A 465 -47.83 15.01 -4.34
N GLU A 466 -46.65 15.63 -4.29
CA GLU A 466 -46.13 16.46 -5.40
C GLU A 466 -45.97 15.65 -6.69
N HIS A 467 -45.62 14.37 -6.57
CA HIS A 467 -45.49 13.45 -7.71
C HIS A 467 -46.84 12.97 -8.27
N ASP A 468 -47.93 13.18 -7.55
CA ASP A 468 -49.30 13.03 -8.03
C ASP A 468 -49.86 14.34 -8.60
N GLU A 469 -49.61 15.50 -7.98
CA GLU A 469 -50.02 16.81 -8.52
C GLU A 469 -49.36 17.14 -9.87
N MET A 470 -48.05 16.86 -10.02
CA MET A 470 -47.36 16.99 -11.32
C MET A 470 -47.89 16.05 -12.41
N LYS A 471 -48.75 15.07 -12.08
CA LYS A 471 -49.48 14.26 -13.08
C LYS A 471 -50.84 14.84 -13.44
N LEU A 472 -51.49 15.60 -12.56
CA LEU A 472 -52.74 16.29 -12.89
C LEU A 472 -52.51 17.47 -13.84
N ASP A 473 -51.45 18.26 -13.64
CA ASP A 473 -51.15 19.44 -14.49
C ASP A 473 -50.84 19.07 -15.96
N ARG A 474 -50.38 17.83 -16.21
CA ARG A 474 -50.21 17.29 -17.57
C ARG A 474 -51.50 16.78 -18.23
N SER A 475 -52.64 16.89 -17.56
CA SER A 475 -53.93 16.38 -18.05
C SER A 475 -54.88 17.47 -18.58
N LEU A 476 -54.45 18.74 -18.62
CA LEU A 476 -55.23 19.82 -19.22
C LEU A 476 -55.26 19.66 -20.76
N PRO A 477 -56.43 19.62 -21.41
CA PRO A 477 -56.52 19.42 -22.85
C PRO A 477 -56.01 20.65 -23.62
N VAL A 478 -55.20 20.40 -24.64
CA VAL A 478 -54.70 21.44 -25.54
C VAL A 478 -55.88 21.98 -26.36
N PRO A 479 -56.15 23.29 -26.40
CA PRO A 479 -57.25 23.84 -27.17
C PRO A 479 -56.97 23.72 -28.68
N THR A 480 -57.71 22.85 -29.36
CA THR A 480 -57.71 22.76 -30.82
C THR A 480 -58.43 23.97 -31.41
N THR A 481 -57.69 24.87 -32.04
CA THR A 481 -58.25 25.93 -32.88
C THR A 481 -58.78 25.34 -34.19
N ASN A 482 -59.97 25.80 -34.61
CA ASN A 482 -60.62 25.48 -35.90
C ASN A 482 -59.72 25.75 -37.12
#